data_AF-A0A0L1LXK8-F1
#
_entry.id   AF-A0A0L1LXK8-F1
#
_cell.length_a   1.000
_cell.length_b   1.000
_cell.length_c   1.000
_cell.angle_alpha   90.00
_cell.angle_beta   90.00
_cell.angle_gamma   90.00
#
_symmetry.space_group_name_H-M   'P 1'
#
loop_
_entity.id
_entity.type
_entity.pdbx_description
1 polymer ?
#
loop_
_entity_poly.entity_id
_entity_poly.type
_entity_poly.pdbx_seq_one_letter_code
_entity_poly.pdbx_strand_id
1 'polypeptide(L)'
;MPIQPETTWIHFIAVLGAVAVMLYGLNIVYKRVKAKDQGFGPNSLKAIGVTLFIPTILILAVTTDFQSETLAALLGTVAGYAPPTSRPEE
;
A
#
# COMPACT_ATOMS: atom_id res chain seq x y z
N MET A 1 -7.21 -12.07 -30.46
CA MET A 1 -6.02 -11.19 -30.40
C MET A 1 -5.87 -10.77 -28.96
N PRO A 2 -4.73 -11.02 -28.29
CA PRO A 2 -4.56 -10.52 -26.93
C PRO A 2 -4.58 -8.99 -26.99
N ILE A 3 -5.46 -8.38 -26.21
CA ILE A 3 -5.58 -6.95 -26.03
C ILE A 3 -4.22 -6.49 -25.49
N GLN A 4 -3.41 -5.83 -26.31
CA GLN A 4 -2.25 -5.11 -25.78
C GLN A 4 -2.84 -3.97 -24.95
N PRO A 5 -2.48 -3.80 -23.67
CA PRO A 5 -2.89 -2.63 -22.94
C PRO A 5 -2.16 -1.47 -23.61
N GLU A 6 -2.83 -0.82 -24.57
CA GLU A 6 -2.48 0.50 -25.07
C GLU A 6 -2.07 1.28 -23.83
N THR A 7 -0.80 1.67 -23.66
CA THR A 7 -0.33 2.28 -22.42
C THR A 7 -1.07 3.59 -22.25
N THR A 8 -2.23 3.52 -21.61
CA THR A 8 -3.22 4.58 -21.66
C THR A 8 -2.77 5.64 -20.69
N TRP A 9 -3.05 6.91 -20.99
CA TRP A 9 -2.81 8.02 -20.06
C TRP A 9 -3.32 7.76 -18.63
N ILE A 10 -4.35 6.92 -18.50
CA ILE A 10 -4.89 6.42 -17.23
C ILE A 10 -3.85 5.67 -16.40
N HIS A 11 -3.07 4.75 -16.98
CA HIS A 11 -2.02 4.02 -16.29
C HIS A 11 -0.95 4.98 -15.76
N PHE A 12 -0.55 5.94 -16.59
CA PHE A 12 0.44 6.94 -16.20
C PHE A 12 -0.04 7.79 -15.02
N ILE A 13 -1.28 8.30 -15.08
CA ILE A 13 -1.89 9.08 -13.99
C ILE A 13 -2.04 8.24 -12.72
N ALA A 14 -2.46 6.97 -12.85
CA ALA A 14 -2.61 6.07 -11.70
C ALA A 14 -1.28 5.82 -10.99
N VAL A 15 -0.21 5.55 -11.75
CA VAL A 15 1.14 5.34 -11.18
C VAL A 15 1.65 6.63 -10.54
N LEU A 16 1.53 7.77 -11.22
CA LEU A 16 2.03 9.05 -10.71
C LEU A 16 1.26 9.50 -9.47
N GLY A 17 -0.06 9.28 -9.44
CA GLY A 17 -0.90 9.49 -8.26
C GLY A 17 -0.53 8.57 -7.10
N ALA A 18 -0.31 7.28 -7.36
CA ALA A 18 0.11 6.32 -6.34
C ALA A 18 1.45 6.70 -5.71
N VAL A 19 2.43 7.12 -6.53
CA VAL A 19 3.73 7.61 -6.06
C VAL A 19 3.57 8.89 -5.22
N ALA A 20 2.74 9.84 -5.65
CA ALA A 20 2.46 11.05 -4.88
C ALA A 20 1.84 10.72 -3.51
N VAL A 21 0.90 9.78 -3.47
CA VAL A 21 0.28 9.30 -2.21
C VAL A 21 1.31 8.64 -1.29
N MET A 22 2.22 7.81 -1.82
CA MET A 22 3.29 7.21 -1.02
C MET A 22 4.19 8.26 -0.38
N LEU A 23 4.68 9.22 -1.16
CA LEU A 23 5.57 10.28 -0.68
C LEU A 23 4.87 11.15 0.36
N TYR A 24 3.61 11.51 0.10
CA TYR A 24 2.82 12.30 1.04
C TYR A 24 2.53 11.55 2.34
N GLY A 25 2.15 10.27 2.25
CA GLY A 25 1.91 9.42 3.41
C GLY A 25 3.18 9.23 4.26
N LEU A 26 4.34 9.00 3.62
CA LEU A 26 5.62 8.92 4.33
C LEU A 26 5.95 10.23 5.05
N ASN A 27 5.70 11.38 4.42
CA ASN A 27 5.89 12.69 5.05
C ASN A 27 4.99 12.86 6.29
N ILE A 28 3.73 12.40 6.23
CA ILE A 28 2.82 12.41 7.39
C ILE A 28 3.38 11.52 8.50
N VAL A 29 3.81 10.30 8.19
CA VAL A 29 4.35 9.38 9.20
C VAL A 29 5.60 9.98 9.83
N TYR A 30 6.53 10.49 9.04
CA TYR A 30 7.74 11.15 9.52
C TYR A 30 7.42 12.34 10.44
N LYS A 31 6.53 13.24 10.02
CA LYS A 31 6.09 14.38 10.84
C LYS A 31 5.49 13.92 12.17
N ARG A 32 4.69 12.85 12.16
CA ARG A 32 4.05 12.31 13.37
C ARG A 32 5.05 11.66 14.32
N VAL A 33 6.03 10.95 13.78
CA VAL A 33 7.15 10.36 14.54
C VAL A 33 7.97 11.48 15.19
N LYS A 34 8.36 12.49 14.40
CA LYS A 34 9.12 13.64 14.88
C LYS A 34 8.35 14.46 15.94
N ALA A 35 7.06 14.72 15.73
CA ALA A 35 6.24 15.50 16.66
C ALA A 35 6.03 14.83 18.03
N LYS A 36 6.20 13.51 18.10
CA LYS A 36 6.07 12.73 19.34
C LYS A 36 7.44 12.42 19.99
N ASP A 37 8.53 12.96 19.44
CA ASP A 37 9.91 12.70 19.86
C ASP A 37 10.19 11.19 20.08
N GLN A 38 9.58 10.38 19.23
CA GLN A 38 9.67 8.93 19.30
C GLN A 38 10.49 8.44 18.11
N GLY A 39 11.26 7.37 18.30
CA GLY A 39 11.89 6.66 17.18
C GLY A 39 10.86 5.96 16.29
N PHE A 40 11.34 5.27 15.26
CA PHE A 40 10.51 4.37 14.46
C PHE A 40 10.15 3.12 15.26
N GLY A 41 9.08 3.22 16.05
CA GLY A 41 8.50 2.09 16.78
C GLY A 41 7.61 1.20 15.90
N PRO A 42 7.04 0.12 16.48
CA PRO A 42 6.22 -0.86 15.77
C PRO A 42 5.04 -0.25 15.00
N ASN A 43 4.37 0.76 15.59
CA ASN A 43 3.25 1.43 14.93
C ASN A 43 3.69 2.30 13.74
N SER A 44 4.85 2.93 13.83
CA SER A 44 5.42 3.74 12.75
C SER A 44 5.88 2.84 11.59
N LEU A 45 6.51 1.71 11.90
CA LEU A 45 6.85 0.70 10.87
C LEU A 45 5.60 0.14 10.19
N LYS A 46 4.55 -0.18 10.93
CA LYS A 46 3.26 -0.60 10.35
C LYS A 46 2.68 0.47 9.44
N ALA A 47 2.69 1.73 9.90
CA ALA A 47 2.20 2.85 9.10
C ALA A 47 3.00 3.02 7.80
N ILE A 48 4.33 2.93 7.85
CA ILE A 48 5.20 2.96 6.67
C ILE A 48 4.88 1.78 5.74
N GLY A 49 4.79 0.57 6.29
CA GLY A 49 4.46 -0.64 5.53
C GLY A 49 3.15 -0.49 4.77
N VAL A 50 2.06 -0.11 5.45
CA VAL A 50 0.74 0.08 4.80
C VAL A 50 0.78 1.22 3.77
N THR A 51 1.46 2.32 4.09
CA THR A 51 1.59 3.49 3.21
C THR A 51 2.31 3.16 1.91
N LEU A 52 3.28 2.25 1.95
CA LEU A 52 4.01 1.79 0.76
C LEU A 52 3.30 0.63 0.07
N PHE A 53 2.68 -0.28 0.81
CA PHE A 53 2.16 -1.50 0.22
C PHE A 53 0.86 -1.29 -0.57
N ILE A 54 -0.08 -0.50 -0.04
CA ILE A 54 -1.37 -0.27 -0.72
C ILE A 54 -1.19 0.40 -2.09
N PRO A 55 -0.42 1.50 -2.23
CA PRO A 55 -0.22 2.10 -3.54
C PRO A 55 0.61 1.21 -4.47
N THR A 56 1.48 0.34 -3.93
CA THR A 56 2.19 -0.68 -4.72
C THR A 56 1.23 -1.71 -5.31
N ILE A 57 0.27 -2.24 -4.52
CA ILE A 57 -0.76 -3.14 -5.05
C ILE A 57 -1.55 -2.43 -6.14
N LEU A 58 -1.95 -1.17 -5.94
CA LEU A 58 -2.70 -0.41 -6.93
C LEU A 58 -1.92 -0.28 -8.25
N ILE A 59 -0.63 0.07 -8.18
CA ILE A 59 0.25 0.13 -9.36
C ILE A 59 0.26 -1.23 -10.06
N LEU A 60 0.55 -2.29 -9.32
CA LEU A 60 0.65 -3.62 -9.89
C LEU A 60 -0.69 -4.08 -10.50
N ALA A 61 -1.82 -3.77 -9.87
CA ALA A 61 -3.15 -4.15 -10.34
C ALA A 61 -3.54 -3.46 -11.66
N VAL A 62 -2.96 -2.29 -11.95
CA VAL A 62 -3.19 -1.61 -13.23
C VAL A 62 -2.12 -1.91 -14.26
N THR A 63 -0.89 -2.28 -13.85
CA THR A 63 0.21 -2.54 -14.80
C THR A 63 0.39 -4.01 -15.14
N THR A 64 -0.19 -4.92 -14.36
CA THR A 64 0.09 -6.35 -14.43
C THR A 64 -1.20 -7.16 -14.40
N ASP A 65 -1.35 -8.09 -15.33
CA ASP A 65 -2.43 -9.08 -15.29
C ASP A 65 -2.13 -10.12 -14.20
N PHE A 66 -2.84 -10.02 -13.08
CA PHE A 66 -2.74 -11.00 -12.01
C PHE A 66 -3.78 -12.12 -12.15
N GLN A 67 -3.37 -13.33 -11.78
CA GLN A 67 -4.33 -14.35 -11.38
C GLN A 67 -4.97 -13.95 -10.05
N SER A 68 -6.26 -14.21 -9.89
CA SER A 68 -7.02 -13.88 -8.67
C SER A 68 -6.39 -14.47 -7.40
N GLU A 69 -5.70 -15.61 -7.53
CA GLU A 69 -4.95 -16.27 -6.44
C GLU A 69 -3.77 -15.41 -5.96
N THR A 70 -3.06 -14.75 -6.87
CA THR A 70 -1.95 -13.86 -6.53
C THR A 70 -2.45 -12.62 -5.80
N LEU A 71 -3.55 -12.03 -6.25
CA LEU A 71 -4.19 -10.92 -5.54
C LEU A 71 -4.65 -11.33 -4.14
N ALA A 72 -5.29 -12.49 -4.01
CA ALA A 72 -5.71 -13.01 -2.72
C ALA A 72 -4.52 -13.26 -1.77
N ALA A 73 -3.40 -13.79 -2.28
CA ALA A 73 -2.18 -13.98 -1.51
C ALA A 73 -1.57 -12.64 -1.07
N LEU A 74 -1.43 -11.67 -1.98
CA LEU A 74 -0.90 -10.34 -1.67
C LEU A 74 -1.79 -9.61 -0.65
N LEU A 75 -3.11 -9.64 -0.82
CA LEU A 75 -4.06 -9.06 0.13
C LEU A 75 -4.01 -9.77 1.50
N GLY A 76 -3.90 -11.10 1.50
CA GLY A 76 -3.74 -11.90 2.72
C GLY A 76 -2.46 -11.56 3.48
N THR A 77 -1.34 -11.31 2.79
CA THR A 77 -0.11 -10.86 3.45
C THR A 77 -0.30 -9.50 4.13
N VAL A 78 -0.97 -8.53 3.48
CA VAL A 78 -1.27 -7.23 4.10
C VAL A 78 -2.19 -7.38 5.32
N ALA A 79 -3.25 -8.17 5.19
CA ALA A 79 -4.18 -8.43 6.27
C ALA A 79 -3.49 -9.09 7.47
N GLY A 80 -2.52 -9.99 7.23
CA GLY A 80 -1.70 -10.60 8.26
C GLY A 80 -0.75 -9.62 8.97
N TYR A 81 -0.33 -8.54 8.31
CA TYR A 81 0.46 -7.46 8.92
C TYR A 81 -0.40 -6.40 9.62
N ALA A 82 -1.70 -6.32 9.31
CA ALA A 82 -2.65 -5.50 10.05
C ALA A 82 -2.81 -6.08 11.47
N PRO A 83 -2.78 -5.26 12.54
CA PRO A 83 -3.00 -5.76 13.89
C PRO A 83 -4.35 -6.47 13.97
N PRO A 84 -4.46 -7.60 14.70
CA PRO A 84 -5.77 -8.16 15.00
C PRO A 84 -6.59 -7.07 15.68
N THR A 85 -7.75 -6.76 15.13
CA THR A 85 -8.76 -5.99 15.87
C THR A 85 -8.96 -6.72 17.20
N SER A 86 -8.96 -5.96 18.30
CA SER A 86 -9.01 -6.47 19.67
C SER A 86 -9.99 -7.63 19.80
N ARG A 87 -9.52 -8.67 20.49
CA ARG A 87 -10.20 -9.93 20.84
C ARG A 87 -11.72 -9.75 21.01
N PRO A 88 -12.56 -10.64 20.45
CA PRO A 88 -13.86 -10.87 21.03
C PRO A 88 -13.62 -11.29 22.48
N GLU A 89 -14.06 -10.46 23.43
CA GLU A 89 -14.20 -10.87 24.83
C GLU A 89 -15.31 -11.93 24.85
N GLU A 90 -14.93 -13.17 25.17
CA GLU A 90 -15.83 -14.20 25.69
C GLU A 90 -15.89 -14.09 27.21
#